data_AF-A0A7C7QQT1-F1
#
_entry.id   AF-A0A7C7QQT1-F1
#
_cell.length_a   1.000
_cell.length_b   1.000
_cell.length_c   1.000
_cell.angle_alpha   90.00
_cell.angle_beta   90.00
_cell.angle_gamma   90.00
#
_symmetry.space_group_name_H-M   'P 1'
#
loop_
_entity.id
_entity.type
_entity.pdbx_description
1 polymer ?
#
loop_
_entity_poly.entity_id
_entity_poly.type
_entity_poly.pdbx_seq_one_letter_code
_entity_poly.pdbx_strand_id
1 'polypeptide(L)'
;MGTGVAAPPLPPPQRGSSPGGKTIQPKEETKSSQDASTATADDLATICAEVLRQTLSIKGREPFGFAFLTIYAILQDFETLLTNCLSHRHDQRLAIMQRAVHSALHSFADKRKIIQQRNQWLQEIRRILDAPLPTAENPGPGSASVAQQLNDYLDGLATSEDLSEPSQAFLQHIQGVTERYTPGLFHCYDIEGLPRTNNDLESDFRSLKRRERRVTGFAQTRQRLMRHGAWLPLQVCILAESELRGRLAAVPPKAYWEERGRLDRRLKQRRRRYQLRHGRDKLFSQIEQQWRSLSPE
;
A
#
# COMPACT_ATOMS: atom_id res chain seq x y z
N MET A 1 56.29 22.76 44.41
CA MET A 1 55.41 22.63 45.58
C MET A 1 54.18 23.48 45.32
N GLY A 2 53.01 22.85 45.35
CA GLY A 2 51.74 23.48 44.95
C GLY A 2 50.68 22.38 44.87
N THR A 3 50.12 22.07 46.03
CA THR A 3 49.12 21.03 46.29
C THR A 3 47.77 21.42 45.66
N GLY A 4 47.30 20.62 44.70
CA GLY A 4 45.95 20.69 44.14
C GLY A 4 45.23 19.38 44.39
N VAL A 5 44.22 19.45 45.27
CA VAL A 5 43.43 18.35 45.83
C VAL A 5 42.68 17.60 44.73
N ALA A 6 42.87 16.27 44.68
CA ALA A 6 42.14 15.35 43.82
C ALA A 6 40.69 15.17 44.32
N ALA A 7 39.73 15.46 43.44
CA ALA A 7 38.31 15.20 43.69
C ALA A 7 38.00 13.70 43.53
N PRO A 8 37.12 13.11 44.36
CA PRO A 8 36.78 11.70 44.28
C PRO A 8 35.82 11.41 43.09
N PRO A 9 35.82 10.18 42.55
CA PRO A 9 35.00 9.80 41.42
C PRO A 9 33.50 9.74 41.79
N LEU A 10 32.66 10.23 40.89
CA LEU A 10 31.19 10.22 41.00
C LEU A 10 30.64 8.79 41.05
N PRO A 11 29.63 8.51 41.90
CA PRO A 11 28.97 7.21 41.94
C PRO A 11 28.07 6.99 40.70
N PRO A 12 27.85 5.73 40.28
CA PRO A 12 27.00 5.40 39.14
C PRO A 12 25.53 5.79 39.41
N PRO A 13 24.77 6.18 38.37
CA PRO A 13 23.40 6.63 38.55
C PRO A 13 22.50 5.48 39.01
N GLN A 14 21.88 5.67 40.18
CA GLN A 14 20.82 4.82 40.70
C GLN A 14 19.55 5.00 39.83
N ARG A 15 18.99 3.89 39.34
CA ARG A 15 17.67 3.86 38.70
C ARG A 15 16.60 4.04 39.78
N GLY A 16 15.98 5.21 39.82
CA GLY A 16 14.72 5.46 40.53
C GLY A 16 13.53 5.34 39.57
N SER A 17 12.56 4.52 39.97
CA SER A 17 11.25 4.23 39.36
C SER A 17 10.35 5.47 39.26
N SER A 18 9.59 5.72 38.18
CA SER A 18 8.18 5.29 37.91
C SER A 18 7.56 6.32 36.91
N PRO A 19 6.33 6.19 36.34
CA PRO A 19 5.49 5.03 36.00
C PRO A 19 4.95 5.07 34.54
N GLY A 20 4.39 3.96 34.05
CA GLY A 20 3.22 4.02 33.14
C GLY A 20 3.40 3.77 31.64
N GLY A 21 4.30 2.87 31.22
CA GLY A 21 4.25 2.27 29.87
C GLY A 21 3.42 0.99 29.89
N LYS A 22 2.25 0.97 29.22
CA LYS A 22 1.51 -0.27 28.94
C LYS A 22 2.27 -1.08 27.90
N THR A 23 3.26 -1.83 28.35
CA THR A 23 3.76 -3.01 27.66
C THR A 23 2.72 -4.11 27.88
N ILE A 24 1.98 -4.44 26.82
CA ILE A 24 1.19 -5.68 26.78
C ILE A 24 2.21 -6.81 26.63
N GLN A 25 2.73 -7.28 27.77
CA GLN A 25 3.23 -8.63 27.87
C GLN A 25 2.02 -9.59 27.80
N PRO A 26 2.17 -10.77 27.19
CA PRO A 26 1.10 -11.75 27.18
C PRO A 26 0.79 -12.09 28.63
N LYS A 27 -0.45 -11.80 29.03
CA LYS A 27 -1.00 -12.28 30.27
C LYS A 27 -0.94 -13.81 30.15
N GLU A 28 -0.09 -14.45 30.95
CA GLU A 28 -0.28 -15.85 31.35
C GLU A 28 -1.62 -15.91 32.08
N GLU A 29 -2.70 -15.91 31.30
CA GLU A 29 -3.91 -16.57 31.70
C GLU A 29 -3.59 -18.05 31.60
N THR A 30 -3.36 -18.66 32.75
CA THR A 30 -3.72 -20.04 33.03
C THR A 30 -5.20 -20.22 32.67
N LYS A 31 -5.50 -20.23 31.38
CA LYS A 31 -6.75 -20.77 30.84
C LYS A 31 -6.58 -22.26 30.90
N SER A 32 -7.11 -22.78 32.00
CA SER A 32 -7.59 -24.13 32.18
C SER A 32 -7.77 -24.83 30.83
N SER A 33 -7.01 -25.91 30.68
CA SER A 33 -7.16 -26.92 29.64
C SER A 33 -8.45 -27.69 29.88
N GLN A 34 -9.60 -27.03 29.75
CA GLN A 34 -10.93 -27.61 29.88
C GLN A 34 -11.88 -26.91 28.91
N ASP A 35 -11.97 -27.49 27.72
CA ASP A 35 -13.22 -27.77 26.99
C ASP A 35 -12.87 -28.13 25.54
N ALA A 36 -12.29 -29.31 25.35
CA ALA A 36 -12.47 -30.02 24.10
C ALA A 36 -13.92 -30.52 24.09
N SER A 37 -14.86 -29.60 23.85
CA SER A 37 -16.21 -29.95 23.44
C SER A 37 -16.06 -30.86 22.23
N THR A 38 -16.45 -32.13 22.38
CA THR A 38 -16.46 -33.09 21.28
C THR A 38 -17.43 -32.55 20.24
N ALA A 39 -16.90 -31.83 19.25
CA ALA A 39 -17.69 -31.24 18.18
C ALA A 39 -18.58 -32.32 17.57
N THR A 40 -19.87 -32.06 17.52
CA THR A 40 -20.81 -33.03 16.97
C THR A 40 -20.61 -33.14 15.47
N ALA A 41 -21.12 -34.22 14.87
CA ALA A 41 -21.10 -34.35 13.40
C ALA A 41 -21.88 -33.21 12.71
N ASP A 42 -22.83 -32.58 13.40
CA ASP A 42 -23.58 -31.43 12.89
C ASP A 42 -22.73 -30.15 12.89
N ASP A 43 -21.97 -29.92 13.95
CA ASP A 43 -21.04 -28.79 14.06
C ASP A 43 -19.96 -28.87 12.98
N LEU A 44 -19.37 -30.06 12.77
CA LEU A 44 -18.33 -30.27 11.77
C LEU A 44 -18.84 -30.10 10.33
N ALA A 45 -20.06 -30.57 10.04
CA ALA A 45 -20.68 -30.36 8.73
C ALA A 45 -20.98 -28.87 8.47
N THR A 46 -21.41 -28.15 9.51
CA THR A 46 -21.62 -26.69 9.45
C THR A 46 -20.32 -25.96 9.18
N ILE A 47 -19.24 -26.31 9.89
CA ILE A 47 -17.90 -25.76 9.64
C ILE A 47 -17.45 -26.02 8.20
N CYS A 48 -17.66 -27.23 7.66
CA CYS A 48 -17.33 -27.55 6.28
C CYS A 48 -18.09 -26.66 5.27
N ALA A 49 -19.39 -26.43 5.50
CA ALA A 49 -20.20 -25.53 4.68
C ALA A 49 -19.67 -24.08 4.74
N GLU A 50 -19.29 -23.61 5.92
CA GLU A 50 -18.73 -22.28 6.12
C GLU A 50 -17.39 -22.11 5.41
N VAL A 51 -16.49 -23.09 5.54
CA VAL A 51 -15.19 -23.11 4.86
C VAL A 51 -15.38 -23.04 3.34
N LEU A 52 -16.31 -23.84 2.79
CA LEU A 52 -16.61 -23.79 1.36
C LEU A 52 -17.12 -22.40 0.94
N ARG A 53 -18.06 -21.82 1.70
CA ARG A 53 -18.60 -20.48 1.41
C ARG A 53 -17.53 -19.39 1.48
N GLN A 54 -16.67 -19.42 2.49
CA GLN A 54 -15.57 -18.46 2.66
C GLN A 54 -14.55 -18.59 1.53
N THR A 55 -14.23 -19.82 1.13
CA THR A 55 -13.33 -20.09 0.00
C THR A 55 -13.85 -19.44 -1.28
N LEU A 56 -15.12 -19.63 -1.59
CA LEU A 56 -15.75 -19.02 -2.78
C LEU A 56 -15.85 -17.49 -2.71
N SER A 57 -15.65 -16.90 -1.54
CA SER A 57 -15.66 -15.44 -1.33
C SER A 57 -14.26 -14.80 -1.46
N ILE A 58 -13.21 -15.60 -1.69
CA ILE A 58 -11.84 -15.10 -1.84
C ILE A 58 -11.75 -14.16 -3.06
N LYS A 59 -11.17 -12.99 -2.84
CA LYS A 59 -10.91 -11.99 -3.88
C LYS A 59 -9.44 -12.01 -4.29
N GLY A 60 -9.20 -11.63 -5.55
CA GLY A 60 -7.85 -11.50 -6.07
C GLY A 60 -7.07 -10.44 -5.29
N ARG A 61 -5.76 -10.63 -5.19
CA ARG A 61 -4.84 -9.67 -4.56
C ARG A 61 -3.88 -9.12 -5.61
N GLU A 62 -3.50 -7.87 -5.46
CA GLU A 62 -2.48 -7.26 -6.31
C GLU A 62 -1.08 -7.85 -6.01
N PRO A 63 -0.14 -7.82 -6.97
CA PRO A 63 -0.34 -7.42 -8.37
C PRO A 63 -0.94 -8.56 -9.23
N PHE A 64 -0.66 -9.83 -8.91
CA PHE A 64 -1.06 -11.00 -9.72
C PHE A 64 -1.51 -12.20 -8.86
N GLY A 65 -2.15 -11.93 -7.72
CA GLY A 65 -2.79 -12.94 -6.89
C GLY A 65 -4.16 -13.33 -7.44
N PHE A 66 -4.19 -14.24 -8.42
CA PHE A 66 -5.43 -14.70 -9.03
C PHE A 66 -6.26 -15.54 -8.05
N ALA A 67 -7.40 -15.01 -7.60
CA ALA A 67 -8.31 -15.72 -6.69
C ALA A 67 -8.66 -17.12 -7.19
N PHE A 68 -8.87 -17.28 -8.50
CA PHE A 68 -9.19 -18.58 -9.10
C PHE A 68 -8.16 -19.66 -8.75
N LEU A 69 -6.85 -19.37 -8.85
CA LEU A 69 -5.80 -20.36 -8.56
C LEU A 69 -5.76 -20.70 -7.07
N THR A 70 -5.94 -19.69 -6.21
CA THR A 70 -6.02 -19.90 -4.75
C THR A 70 -7.25 -20.72 -4.37
N ILE A 71 -8.43 -20.37 -4.90
CA ILE A 71 -9.68 -21.08 -4.67
C ILE A 71 -9.54 -22.52 -5.13
N TYR A 72 -9.01 -22.76 -6.33
CA TYR A 72 -8.85 -24.10 -6.86
C TYR A 72 -7.95 -24.95 -5.95
N ALA A 73 -6.80 -24.43 -5.53
CA ALA A 73 -5.90 -25.14 -4.62
C ALA A 73 -6.57 -25.49 -3.29
N ILE A 74 -7.26 -24.53 -2.66
CA ILE A 74 -8.01 -24.77 -1.42
C ILE A 74 -9.10 -25.82 -1.63
N LEU A 75 -9.79 -25.81 -2.77
CA LEU A 75 -10.82 -26.81 -3.07
C LEU A 75 -10.23 -28.21 -3.27
N GLN A 76 -9.01 -28.35 -3.80
CA GLN A 76 -8.32 -29.65 -3.88
C GLN A 76 -7.97 -30.19 -2.50
N ASP A 77 -7.45 -29.33 -1.62
CA ASP A 77 -7.16 -29.68 -0.23
C ASP A 77 -8.46 -30.04 0.51
N PHE A 78 -9.53 -29.28 0.25
CA PHE A 78 -10.85 -29.51 0.85
C PHE A 78 -11.49 -30.82 0.36
N GLU A 79 -11.36 -31.17 -0.91
CA GLU A 79 -11.79 -32.47 -1.43
C GLU A 79 -11.05 -33.63 -0.75
N THR A 80 -9.74 -33.48 -0.55
CA THR A 80 -8.92 -34.47 0.16
C THR A 80 -9.38 -34.62 1.61
N LEU A 81 -9.65 -33.50 2.29
CA LEU A 81 -10.22 -33.48 3.63
C LEU A 81 -11.57 -34.19 3.69
N LEU A 82 -12.51 -33.87 2.78
CA LEU A 82 -13.83 -34.51 2.74
C LEU A 82 -13.72 -36.02 2.48
N THR A 83 -12.81 -36.43 1.61
CA THR A 83 -12.55 -37.84 1.31
C THR A 83 -12.04 -38.59 2.54
N ASN A 84 -11.10 -37.99 3.28
CA ASN A 84 -10.61 -38.56 4.53
C ASN A 84 -11.73 -38.66 5.58
N CYS A 85 -12.53 -37.61 5.77
CA CYS A 85 -13.67 -37.64 6.70
C CYS A 85 -14.68 -38.74 6.35
N LEU A 86 -15.05 -38.86 5.08
CA LEU A 86 -16.00 -39.86 4.59
C LEU A 86 -15.47 -41.29 4.70
N SER A 87 -14.14 -41.48 4.65
CA SER A 87 -13.50 -42.79 4.87
C SER A 87 -13.64 -43.28 6.31
N HIS A 88 -13.67 -42.35 7.27
CA HIS A 88 -13.82 -42.66 8.70
C HIS A 88 -15.29 -42.78 9.11
N ARG A 89 -16.15 -41.90 8.61
CA ARG A 89 -17.58 -41.89 8.93
C ARG A 89 -18.37 -41.35 7.75
N HIS A 90 -19.37 -42.13 7.32
CA HIS A 90 -20.30 -41.67 6.30
C HIS A 90 -21.21 -40.57 6.85
N ASP A 91 -21.29 -39.44 6.11
CA ASP A 91 -22.26 -38.37 6.32
C ASP A 91 -22.76 -37.90 4.94
N GLN A 92 -24.08 -37.88 4.76
CA GLN A 92 -24.69 -37.56 3.47
C GLN A 92 -24.37 -36.13 3.00
N ARG A 93 -24.25 -35.17 3.91
CA ARG A 93 -24.01 -33.76 3.58
C ARG A 93 -22.57 -33.57 3.09
N LEU A 94 -21.61 -34.19 3.78
CA LEU A 94 -20.20 -34.19 3.35
C LEU A 94 -20.03 -34.90 2.00
N ALA A 95 -20.77 -36.00 1.76
CA ALA A 95 -20.75 -36.70 0.47
C ALA A 95 -21.30 -35.85 -0.68
N ILE A 96 -22.36 -35.07 -0.44
CA ILE A 96 -22.90 -34.11 -1.42
C ILE A 96 -21.87 -33.01 -1.72
N MET A 97 -21.26 -32.44 -0.69
CA MET A 97 -20.22 -31.41 -0.86
C MET A 97 -19.01 -31.95 -1.63
N GLN A 98 -18.53 -33.14 -1.28
CA GLN A 98 -17.38 -33.76 -1.94
C GLN A 98 -17.66 -33.97 -3.43
N ARG A 99 -18.83 -34.51 -3.79
CA ARG A 99 -19.21 -34.71 -5.19
C ARG A 99 -19.32 -33.40 -5.96
N ALA A 100 -19.87 -32.36 -5.34
CA ALA A 100 -19.96 -31.04 -5.95
C ALA A 100 -18.59 -30.42 -6.19
N VAL A 101 -17.69 -30.49 -5.20
CA VAL A 101 -16.31 -29.99 -5.31
C VAL A 101 -15.52 -30.78 -6.35
N HIS A 102 -15.59 -32.12 -6.32
CA HIS A 102 -14.95 -33.01 -7.30
C HIS A 102 -15.36 -32.66 -8.73
N SER A 103 -16.66 -32.58 -8.98
CA SER A 103 -17.22 -32.24 -10.29
C SER A 103 -16.76 -30.86 -10.77
N ALA A 104 -16.74 -29.87 -9.87
CA ALA A 104 -16.23 -28.54 -10.19
C ALA A 104 -14.73 -28.57 -10.52
N LEU A 105 -13.89 -29.20 -9.69
CA LEU A 105 -12.45 -29.29 -9.92
C LEU A 105 -12.13 -29.94 -11.27
N HIS A 106 -12.82 -31.03 -11.60
CA HIS A 106 -12.69 -31.71 -12.88
C HIS A 106 -13.10 -30.81 -14.06
N SER A 107 -14.26 -30.14 -13.96
CA SER A 107 -14.78 -29.25 -15.01
C SER A 107 -13.89 -28.04 -15.29
N PHE A 108 -13.07 -27.62 -14.32
CA PHE A 108 -12.19 -26.47 -14.42
C PHE A 108 -10.70 -26.83 -14.58
N ALA A 109 -10.34 -28.12 -14.72
CA ALA A 109 -8.95 -28.57 -14.75
C ALA A 109 -8.14 -27.96 -15.90
N ASP A 110 -8.68 -27.93 -17.12
CA ASP A 110 -7.97 -27.36 -18.28
C ASP A 110 -7.86 -25.84 -18.18
N LYS A 111 -8.94 -25.17 -17.73
CA LYS A 111 -8.93 -23.73 -17.46
C LYS A 111 -7.88 -23.36 -16.43
N ARG A 112 -7.69 -24.19 -15.39
CA ARG A 112 -6.61 -24.01 -14.42
C ARG A 112 -5.24 -24.04 -15.06
N LYS A 113 -4.95 -25.03 -15.91
CA LYS A 113 -3.63 -25.12 -16.59
C LYS A 113 -3.34 -23.85 -17.39
N ILE A 114 -4.34 -23.38 -18.15
CA ILE A 114 -4.23 -22.15 -18.95
C ILE A 114 -3.98 -20.92 -18.06
N ILE A 115 -4.77 -20.73 -17.00
CA ILE A 115 -4.61 -19.58 -16.09
C ILE A 115 -3.28 -19.66 -15.34
N GLN A 116 -2.85 -20.85 -14.93
CA GLN A 116 -1.59 -21.07 -14.24
C GLN A 116 -0.40 -20.71 -15.13
N GLN A 117 -0.40 -21.17 -16.39
CA GLN A 117 0.63 -20.83 -17.38
C GLN A 117 0.74 -19.31 -17.56
N ARG A 118 -0.38 -18.62 -17.74
CA ARG A 118 -0.40 -17.15 -17.92
C ARG A 118 0.03 -16.40 -16.67
N ASN A 119 -0.37 -16.88 -15.49
CA ASN A 119 0.10 -16.31 -14.23
C ASN A 119 1.62 -16.46 -14.11
N GLN A 120 2.19 -17.61 -14.48
CA GLN A 120 3.64 -17.79 -14.50
C GLN A 120 4.30 -16.78 -15.44
N TRP A 121 3.73 -16.52 -16.61
CA TRP A 121 4.26 -15.50 -17.52
C TRP A 121 4.29 -14.11 -16.90
N LEU A 122 3.20 -13.71 -16.24
CA LEU A 122 3.13 -12.42 -15.56
C LEU A 122 4.10 -12.31 -14.38
N GLN A 123 4.30 -13.40 -13.63
CA GLN A 123 5.28 -13.41 -12.54
C GLN A 123 6.70 -13.27 -13.06
N GLU A 124 7.02 -13.87 -14.20
CA GLU A 124 8.35 -13.76 -14.80
C GLU A 124 8.61 -12.38 -15.39
N ILE A 125 7.62 -11.79 -16.09
CA ILE A 125 7.67 -10.38 -16.52
C ILE A 125 7.89 -9.47 -15.32
N ARG A 126 7.14 -9.70 -14.23
CA ARG A 126 7.33 -8.95 -12.99
C ARG A 126 8.74 -9.12 -12.45
N ARG A 127 9.29 -10.34 -12.43
CA ARG A 127 10.65 -10.60 -11.95
C ARG A 127 11.69 -9.84 -12.75
N ILE A 128 11.56 -9.80 -14.08
CA ILE A 128 12.43 -9.04 -14.98
C ILE A 128 12.32 -7.54 -14.69
N LEU A 129 11.09 -7.03 -14.58
CA LEU A 129 10.84 -5.63 -14.23
C LEU A 129 11.18 -5.30 -12.77
N ASP A 130 11.31 -6.30 -11.88
CA ASP A 130 11.70 -6.08 -10.50
C ASP A 130 13.23 -5.93 -10.32
N ALA A 131 13.98 -5.81 -11.42
CA ALA A 131 15.42 -5.56 -11.46
C ALA A 131 15.87 -4.35 -10.60
N PRO A 132 17.05 -4.42 -9.96
CA PRO A 132 17.50 -3.38 -9.04
C PRO A 132 17.62 -2.02 -9.72
N LEU A 133 17.10 -0.98 -9.07
CA LEU A 133 17.19 0.40 -9.56
C LEU A 133 18.59 0.98 -9.30
N PRO A 134 19.06 1.92 -10.13
CA PRO A 134 20.34 2.59 -9.94
C PRO A 134 20.40 3.33 -8.61
N THR A 135 21.51 3.20 -7.92
CA THR A 135 21.91 3.98 -6.74
C THR A 135 23.30 4.55 -6.95
N ALA A 136 23.70 5.54 -6.15
CA ALA A 136 25.05 6.09 -6.15
C ALA A 136 26.18 5.04 -6.05
N GLU A 137 25.92 3.89 -5.41
CA GLU A 137 26.89 2.82 -5.22
C GLU A 137 26.81 1.71 -6.29
N ASN A 138 25.63 1.54 -6.90
CA ASN A 138 25.39 0.49 -7.87
C ASN A 138 24.53 1.03 -9.04
N PRO A 139 25.10 1.15 -10.25
CA PRO A 139 24.36 1.66 -11.41
C PRO A 139 23.22 0.73 -11.87
N GLY A 140 23.15 -0.50 -11.36
CA GLY A 140 22.14 -1.47 -11.77
C GLY A 140 22.34 -1.96 -13.21
N PRO A 141 21.34 -2.67 -13.79
CA PRO A 141 21.45 -3.25 -15.11
C PRO A 141 21.25 -2.26 -16.26
N GLY A 142 20.67 -1.07 -16.00
CA GLY A 142 20.32 -0.10 -17.03
C GLY A 142 19.09 -0.48 -17.87
N SER A 143 18.50 0.50 -18.54
CA SER A 143 17.26 0.33 -19.31
C SER A 143 17.40 -0.66 -20.45
N ALA A 144 18.49 -0.57 -21.22
CA ALA A 144 18.73 -1.43 -22.38
C ALA A 144 18.79 -2.91 -22.00
N SER A 145 19.47 -3.25 -20.89
CA SER A 145 19.55 -4.64 -20.44
C SER A 145 18.19 -5.18 -20.00
N VAL A 146 17.40 -4.39 -19.26
CA VAL A 146 16.08 -4.84 -18.78
C VAL A 146 15.10 -4.95 -19.94
N ALA A 147 15.15 -4.02 -20.90
CA ALA A 147 14.36 -4.08 -22.12
C ALA A 147 14.69 -5.33 -22.96
N GLN A 148 15.99 -5.62 -23.15
CA GLN A 148 16.42 -6.81 -23.87
C GLN A 148 15.94 -8.09 -23.17
N GLN A 149 16.14 -8.21 -21.86
CA GLN A 149 15.67 -9.38 -21.10
C GLN A 149 14.16 -9.58 -21.21
N LEU A 150 13.37 -8.50 -21.19
CA LEU A 150 11.93 -8.60 -21.36
C LEU A 150 11.55 -9.05 -22.77
N ASN A 151 12.18 -8.49 -23.80
CA ASN A 151 11.91 -8.86 -25.18
C ASN A 151 12.32 -10.31 -25.46
N ASP A 152 13.52 -10.72 -25.05
CA ASP A 152 14.01 -12.10 -25.18
C ASP A 152 13.04 -13.10 -24.53
N TYR A 153 12.51 -12.74 -23.35
CA TYR A 153 11.52 -13.57 -22.67
C TYR A 153 10.22 -13.68 -23.47
N LEU A 154 9.68 -12.56 -23.98
CA LEU A 154 8.45 -12.55 -24.76
C LEU A 154 8.60 -13.27 -26.12
N ASP A 155 9.75 -13.13 -26.77
CA ASP A 155 10.08 -13.81 -28.03
C ASP A 155 10.26 -15.32 -27.81
N GLY A 156 10.87 -15.69 -26.69
CA GLY A 156 10.96 -17.08 -26.25
C GLY A 156 9.59 -17.72 -26.04
N LEU A 157 8.64 -16.97 -25.46
CA LEU A 157 7.24 -17.43 -25.36
C LEU A 157 6.58 -17.56 -26.72
N ALA A 158 6.82 -16.63 -27.65
CA ALA A 158 6.21 -16.64 -28.98
C ALA A 158 6.69 -17.79 -29.87
N THR A 159 7.91 -18.29 -29.61
CA THR A 159 8.52 -19.40 -30.36
C THR A 159 8.03 -20.78 -29.86
N SER A 160 7.26 -20.84 -28.77
CA SER A 160 6.75 -22.09 -28.22
C SER A 160 5.67 -22.72 -29.11
N GLU A 161 5.89 -23.95 -29.60
CA GLU A 161 4.99 -24.65 -30.53
C GLU A 161 3.63 -25.07 -29.90
N ASP A 162 3.54 -25.20 -28.58
CA ASP A 162 2.37 -25.75 -27.86
C ASP A 162 1.41 -24.71 -27.25
N LEU A 163 1.34 -23.49 -27.80
CA LEU A 163 0.44 -22.48 -27.26
C LEU A 163 -1.01 -22.69 -27.70
N SER A 164 -1.91 -22.90 -26.75
CA SER A 164 -3.36 -22.84 -27.01
C SER A 164 -3.79 -21.46 -27.54
N GLU A 165 -4.82 -21.42 -28.39
CA GLU A 165 -5.34 -20.17 -29.00
C GLU A 165 -5.63 -19.07 -27.96
N PRO A 166 -6.26 -19.36 -26.81
CA PRO A 166 -6.44 -18.37 -25.77
C PRO A 166 -5.12 -17.82 -25.18
N SER A 167 -4.08 -18.66 -25.07
CA SER A 167 -2.76 -18.25 -24.57
C SER A 167 -1.99 -17.41 -25.59
N GLN A 168 -2.13 -17.70 -26.88
CA GLN A 168 -1.58 -16.88 -27.96
C GLN A 168 -2.18 -15.48 -27.94
N ALA A 169 -3.51 -15.36 -27.86
CA ALA A 169 -4.19 -14.07 -27.77
C ALA A 169 -3.73 -13.25 -26.55
N PHE A 170 -3.49 -13.93 -25.41
CA PHE A 170 -2.97 -13.29 -24.21
C PHE A 170 -1.52 -12.81 -24.38
N LEU A 171 -0.65 -13.61 -25.03
CA LEU A 171 0.72 -13.22 -25.32
C LEU A 171 0.78 -11.99 -26.25
N GLN A 172 -0.01 -12.00 -27.33
CA GLN A 172 -0.13 -10.85 -28.24
C GLN A 172 -0.60 -9.60 -27.50
N HIS A 173 -1.53 -9.75 -26.56
CA HIS A 173 -1.96 -8.63 -25.72
C HIS A 173 -0.83 -8.09 -24.87
N ILE A 174 -0.04 -8.96 -24.23
CA ILE A 174 1.13 -8.54 -23.44
C ILE A 174 2.14 -7.82 -24.33
N GLN A 175 2.52 -8.39 -25.48
CA GLN A 175 3.46 -7.77 -26.41
C GLN A 175 2.99 -6.37 -26.84
N GLY A 176 1.72 -6.25 -27.26
CA GLY A 176 1.15 -4.96 -27.65
C GLY A 176 1.03 -3.96 -26.49
N VAL A 177 0.86 -4.42 -25.25
CA VAL A 177 0.95 -3.53 -24.06
C VAL A 177 2.41 -3.09 -23.86
N THR A 178 3.36 -4.02 -23.86
CA THR A 178 4.80 -3.73 -23.68
C THR A 178 5.25 -2.68 -24.70
N GLU A 179 5.00 -2.90 -25.99
CA GLU A 179 5.37 -1.97 -27.07
C GLU A 179 4.83 -0.56 -26.86
N ARG A 180 3.56 -0.43 -26.46
CA ARG A 180 2.92 0.87 -26.21
C ARG A 180 3.57 1.63 -25.05
N TYR A 181 4.04 0.92 -24.03
CA TYR A 181 4.65 1.54 -22.85
C TYR A 181 6.19 1.63 -22.92
N THR A 182 6.84 0.93 -23.86
CA THR A 182 8.30 0.94 -24.05
C THR A 182 8.94 2.33 -23.96
N PRO A 183 8.42 3.40 -24.58
CA PRO A 183 9.05 4.72 -24.52
C PRO A 183 9.19 5.30 -23.10
N GLY A 184 8.40 4.84 -22.12
CA GLY A 184 8.43 5.35 -20.75
C GLY A 184 8.70 4.29 -19.67
N LEU A 185 8.74 3.01 -20.03
CA LEU A 185 8.78 1.90 -19.07
C LEU A 185 10.15 1.74 -18.39
N PHE A 186 11.24 1.98 -19.13
CA PHE A 186 12.59 1.59 -18.69
C PHE A 186 13.45 2.71 -18.11
N HIS A 187 12.99 3.97 -18.13
CA HIS A 187 13.80 5.10 -17.63
C HIS A 187 14.16 5.01 -16.15
N CYS A 188 13.36 4.28 -15.35
CA CYS A 188 13.66 4.07 -13.94
C CYS A 188 14.96 3.30 -13.70
N TYR A 189 15.48 2.57 -14.69
CA TYR A 189 16.75 1.86 -14.59
C TYR A 189 17.97 2.70 -14.92
N ASP A 190 17.80 3.88 -15.51
CA ASP A 190 18.91 4.80 -15.87
C ASP A 190 19.01 6.00 -14.93
N ILE A 191 17.89 6.40 -14.32
CA ILE A 191 17.78 7.63 -13.52
C ILE A 191 17.73 7.27 -12.05
N GLU A 192 18.79 7.64 -11.31
CA GLU A 192 18.82 7.50 -9.85
C GLU A 192 17.63 8.21 -9.19
N GLY A 193 16.95 7.50 -8.29
CA GLY A 193 15.82 8.03 -7.53
C GLY A 193 14.49 8.09 -8.28
N LEU A 194 14.42 7.72 -9.56
CA LEU A 194 13.16 7.61 -10.28
C LEU A 194 12.47 6.27 -9.91
N PRO A 195 11.27 6.29 -9.29
CA PRO A 195 10.61 5.07 -8.88
C PRO A 195 10.09 4.28 -10.09
N ARG A 196 10.10 2.95 -9.98
CA ARG A 196 9.56 2.01 -10.98
C ARG A 196 8.06 2.17 -11.21
N THR A 197 7.32 2.49 -10.15
CA THR A 197 5.85 2.62 -10.20
C THR A 197 5.41 3.92 -9.52
N ASN A 198 4.23 4.40 -9.88
CA ASN A 198 3.60 5.53 -9.23
C ASN A 198 2.76 5.13 -7.99
N ASN A 199 2.79 3.86 -7.58
CA ASN A 199 1.90 3.31 -6.54
C ASN A 199 2.02 4.05 -5.21
N ASP A 200 3.24 4.41 -4.81
CA ASP A 200 3.48 5.16 -3.58
C ASP A 200 2.86 6.57 -3.65
N LEU A 201 3.01 7.25 -4.80
CA LEU A 201 2.37 8.55 -5.04
C LEU A 201 0.84 8.43 -5.03
N GLU A 202 0.28 7.38 -5.62
CA GLU A 202 -1.15 7.12 -5.55
C GLU A 202 -1.63 6.89 -4.12
N SER A 203 -0.89 6.11 -3.34
CA SER A 203 -1.15 5.85 -1.92
C SER A 203 -1.15 7.15 -1.12
N ASP A 204 -0.17 8.03 -1.36
CA ASP A 204 -0.09 9.35 -0.74
C ASP A 204 -1.29 10.22 -1.10
N PHE A 205 -1.71 10.24 -2.36
CA PHE A 205 -2.91 10.98 -2.77
C PHE A 205 -4.19 10.41 -2.16
N ARG A 206 -4.30 9.10 -2.01
CA ARG A 206 -5.44 8.45 -1.32
C ARG A 206 -5.46 8.82 0.16
N SER A 207 -4.30 8.81 0.82
CA SER A 207 -4.14 9.20 2.23
C SER A 207 -4.49 10.68 2.45
N LEU A 208 -4.03 11.56 1.55
CA LEU A 208 -4.41 12.96 1.52
C LEU A 208 -5.93 13.10 1.43
N LYS A 209 -6.57 12.52 0.40
CA LYS A 209 -8.03 12.60 0.22
C LYS A 209 -8.80 12.12 1.46
N ARG A 210 -8.35 11.02 2.08
CA ARG A 210 -8.96 10.47 3.30
C ARG A 210 -8.86 11.45 4.48
N ARG A 211 -7.68 12.01 4.73
CA ARG A 211 -7.47 13.01 5.80
C ARG A 211 -8.33 14.25 5.55
N GLU A 212 -8.31 14.76 4.32
CA GLU A 212 -9.04 15.96 3.94
C GLU A 212 -10.55 15.79 4.13
N ARG A 213 -11.09 14.62 3.76
CA ARG A 213 -12.49 14.26 4.02
C ARG A 213 -12.81 14.19 5.52
N ARG A 214 -11.92 13.65 6.35
CA ARG A 214 -12.12 13.60 7.82
C ARG A 214 -12.11 14.99 8.45
N VAL A 215 -11.21 15.87 8.01
CA VAL A 215 -11.05 17.22 8.58
C VAL A 215 -12.15 18.17 8.10
N THR A 216 -12.59 18.04 6.85
CA THR A 216 -13.49 19.04 6.24
C THR A 216 -14.86 18.51 5.83
N GLY A 217 -15.09 17.21 5.90
CA GLY A 217 -16.32 16.56 5.44
C GLY A 217 -16.45 16.42 3.92
N PHE A 218 -15.63 17.14 3.14
CA PHE A 218 -15.74 17.14 1.68
C PHE A 218 -14.96 16.01 1.03
N ALA A 219 -15.59 15.33 0.07
CA ALA A 219 -14.94 14.27 -0.72
C ALA A 219 -13.94 14.83 -1.76
N GLN A 220 -14.14 16.07 -2.22
CA GLN A 220 -13.29 16.69 -3.23
C GLN A 220 -12.16 17.52 -2.60
N THR A 221 -10.92 17.20 -2.96
CA THR A 221 -9.73 17.96 -2.49
C THR A 221 -9.37 19.15 -3.38
N ARG A 222 -10.00 19.30 -4.55
CA ARG A 222 -9.65 20.34 -5.55
C ARG A 222 -9.66 21.75 -4.97
N GLN A 223 -10.72 22.13 -4.26
CA GLN A 223 -10.83 23.48 -3.69
C GLN A 223 -9.76 23.73 -2.62
N ARG A 224 -9.45 22.72 -1.81
CA ARG A 224 -8.38 22.80 -0.80
C ARG A 224 -7.01 22.85 -1.43
N LEU A 225 -6.74 22.05 -2.46
CA LEU A 225 -5.48 22.10 -3.21
C LEU A 225 -5.30 23.46 -3.89
N MET A 226 -6.35 24.02 -4.47
CA MET A 226 -6.31 25.37 -5.05
C MET A 226 -6.03 26.46 -4.00
N ARG A 227 -6.56 26.29 -2.79
CA ARG A 227 -6.37 27.22 -1.66
C ARG A 227 -4.98 27.11 -1.04
N HIS A 228 -4.56 25.91 -0.70
CA HIS A 228 -3.36 25.62 0.08
C HIS A 228 -2.16 25.20 -0.76
N GLY A 229 -2.30 24.93 -2.07
CA GLY A 229 -1.19 24.60 -2.97
C GLY A 229 -0.36 23.40 -2.53
N ALA A 230 0.95 23.48 -2.78
CA ALA A 230 1.93 22.45 -2.43
C ALA A 230 2.01 22.17 -0.91
N TRP A 231 1.56 23.10 -0.06
CA TRP A 231 1.52 22.91 1.39
C TRP A 231 0.43 21.94 1.86
N LEU A 232 -0.49 21.52 0.98
CA LEU A 232 -1.55 20.57 1.34
C LEU A 232 -1.03 19.11 1.38
N PRO A 233 -0.36 18.59 0.32
CA PRO A 233 0.27 17.27 0.40
C PRO A 233 1.32 17.14 1.50
N LEU A 234 2.12 18.19 1.74
CA LEU A 234 3.18 18.18 2.77
C LEU A 234 2.66 18.00 4.21
N GLN A 235 1.36 18.24 4.46
CA GLN A 235 0.73 18.00 5.77
C GLN A 235 0.40 16.52 6.03
N VAL A 236 0.61 15.66 5.03
CA VAL A 236 0.26 14.23 5.08
C VAL A 236 1.46 13.35 5.40
N CYS A 237 2.67 13.91 5.50
CA CYS A 237 3.86 13.14 5.89
C CYS A 237 3.63 12.47 7.24
N ILE A 238 3.51 11.14 7.24
CA ILE A 238 3.44 10.32 8.45
C ILE A 238 4.89 10.14 8.92
N LEU A 239 5.41 11.14 9.63
CA LEU A 239 6.71 11.07 10.26
C LEU A 239 6.56 10.56 11.69
N ALA A 240 7.47 9.68 12.13
CA ALA A 240 7.63 9.41 13.55
C ALA A 240 7.97 10.72 14.28
N GLU A 241 7.60 10.84 15.56
CA GLU A 241 7.80 12.09 16.31
C GLU A 241 9.27 12.52 16.33
N SER A 242 10.19 11.56 16.47
CA SER A 242 11.64 11.80 16.43
C SER A 242 12.11 12.37 15.08
N GLU A 243 11.60 11.84 13.98
CA GLU A 243 11.92 12.30 12.63
C GLU A 243 11.33 13.69 12.36
N LEU A 244 10.10 13.95 12.80
CA LEU A 244 9.49 15.27 12.71
C LEU A 244 10.30 16.32 13.47
N ARG A 245 10.72 16.02 14.71
CA ARG A 245 11.57 16.90 15.51
C ARG A 245 12.91 17.14 14.83
N GLY A 246 13.55 16.10 14.30
CA GLY A 246 14.81 16.21 13.55
C GLY A 246 14.68 17.12 12.32
N ARG A 247 13.62 16.94 11.52
CA ARG A 247 13.37 17.79 10.35
C ARG A 247 13.08 19.23 10.71
N LEU A 248 12.27 19.48 11.76
CA LEU A 248 12.00 20.84 12.22
C LEU A 248 13.26 21.54 12.74
N ALA A 249 14.14 20.81 13.43
CA ALA A 249 15.41 21.34 13.92
C ALA A 249 16.40 21.67 12.78
N ALA A 250 16.34 20.95 11.66
CA ALA A 250 17.18 21.19 10.49
C ALA A 250 16.77 22.43 9.66
N VAL A 251 15.59 23.01 9.90
CA VAL A 251 15.09 24.16 9.14
C VAL A 251 15.49 25.47 9.82
N PRO A 252 16.26 26.35 9.17
CA PRO A 252 16.57 27.66 9.72
C PRO A 252 15.27 28.48 9.95
N PRO A 253 15.12 29.18 11.09
CA PRO A 253 13.92 29.97 11.39
C PRO A 253 13.55 30.97 10.29
N LYS A 254 14.55 31.58 9.65
CA LYS A 254 14.35 32.51 8.53
C LYS A 254 13.64 31.84 7.34
N ALA A 255 14.10 30.67 6.92
CA ALA A 255 13.51 29.91 5.82
C ALA A 255 12.05 29.51 6.11
N TYR A 256 11.78 29.12 7.36
CA TYR A 256 10.42 28.83 7.81
C TYR A 256 9.49 30.05 7.67
N TRP A 257 9.91 31.22 8.16
CA TRP A 257 9.09 32.43 8.11
C TRP A 257 8.87 32.94 6.68
N GLU A 258 9.86 32.79 5.80
CA GLU A 258 9.72 33.12 4.38
C GLU A 258 8.66 32.24 3.69
N GLU A 259 8.71 30.92 3.92
CA GLU A 259 7.71 29.98 3.39
C GLU A 259 6.33 30.19 4.02
N ARG A 260 6.27 30.49 5.32
CA ARG A 260 5.03 30.86 5.99
C ARG A 260 4.40 32.11 5.36
N GLY A 261 5.22 33.12 5.06
CA GLY A 261 4.81 34.32 4.36
C GLY A 261 4.26 34.03 2.95
N ARG A 262 4.86 33.08 2.21
CA ARG A 262 4.34 32.63 0.90
C ARG A 262 2.95 32.01 1.02
N LEU A 263 2.74 31.12 2.00
CA LEU A 263 1.43 30.53 2.28
C LEU A 263 0.40 31.60 2.66
N ASP A 264 0.76 32.52 3.56
CA ASP A 264 -0.16 33.56 4.01
C ASP A 264 -0.54 34.51 2.87
N ARG A 265 0.39 34.91 2.00
CA ARG A 265 0.09 35.70 0.79
C ARG A 265 -0.93 35.00 -0.11
N ARG A 266 -0.76 33.70 -0.33
CA ARG A 266 -1.70 32.88 -1.14
C ARG A 266 -3.09 32.82 -0.50
N LEU A 267 -3.16 32.64 0.82
CA LEU A 267 -4.42 32.60 1.56
C LEU A 267 -5.11 33.97 1.60
N LYS A 268 -4.34 35.07 1.72
CA LYS A 268 -4.84 36.45 1.75
C LYS A 268 -5.64 36.81 0.51
N GLN A 269 -5.18 36.45 -0.70
CA GLN A 269 -5.91 36.71 -1.95
C GLN A 269 -7.34 36.14 -1.92
N ARG A 270 -7.53 34.95 -1.34
CA ARG A 270 -8.85 34.33 -1.23
C ARG A 270 -9.66 34.84 -0.04
N ARG A 271 -9.02 35.22 1.07
CA ARG A 271 -9.69 35.90 2.20
C ARG A 271 -10.36 37.19 1.75
N ARG A 272 -9.69 38.00 0.92
CA ARG A 272 -10.28 39.22 0.33
C ARG A 272 -11.53 38.93 -0.50
N ARG A 273 -11.52 37.89 -1.33
CA ARG A 273 -12.71 37.45 -2.10
C ARG A 273 -13.86 37.00 -1.20
N TYR A 274 -13.57 36.29 -0.12
CA TYR A 274 -14.58 35.88 0.87
C TYR A 274 -15.17 37.10 1.60
N GLN A 275 -14.31 38.00 2.08
CA GLN A 275 -14.73 39.26 2.73
C GLN A 275 -15.57 40.12 1.79
N LEU A 276 -15.21 40.22 0.51
CA LEU A 276 -16.00 40.93 -0.49
C LEU A 276 -17.40 40.32 -0.67
N ARG A 277 -17.54 38.99 -0.62
CA ARG A 277 -18.83 38.31 -0.77
C ARG A 277 -19.73 38.37 0.47
N HIS A 278 -19.13 38.40 1.67
CA HIS A 278 -19.88 38.21 2.93
C HIS A 278 -19.77 39.39 3.92
N GLY A 279 -19.02 40.45 3.59
CA GLY A 279 -18.75 41.57 4.49
C GLY A 279 -18.10 42.75 3.78
N ARG A 280 -18.63 43.09 2.60
CA ARG A 280 -18.10 44.12 1.69
C ARG A 280 -17.90 45.46 2.40
N ASP A 281 -18.94 45.94 3.07
CA ASP A 281 -18.93 47.32 3.60
C ASP A 281 -17.87 47.46 4.70
N LYS A 282 -17.72 46.45 5.56
CA LYS A 282 -16.65 46.37 6.54
C LYS A 282 -15.26 46.34 5.90
N LEU A 283 -15.09 45.59 4.81
CA LEU A 283 -13.82 45.55 4.06
C LEU A 283 -13.51 46.93 3.47
N PHE A 284 -14.51 47.62 2.91
CA PHE A 284 -14.33 48.95 2.32
C PHE A 284 -13.96 50.00 3.38
N SER A 285 -14.66 50.04 4.52
CA SER A 285 -14.29 50.94 5.62
C SER A 285 -12.89 50.64 6.16
N GLN A 286 -12.48 49.37 6.23
CA GLN A 286 -11.11 49.00 6.63
C GLN A 286 -10.06 49.50 5.63
N ILE A 287 -10.32 49.37 4.33
CA ILE A 287 -9.42 49.87 3.28
C ILE A 287 -9.30 51.39 3.37
N GLU A 288 -10.42 52.10 3.53
CA GLU A 288 -10.44 53.55 3.63
C GLU A 288 -9.70 54.06 4.88
N GLN A 289 -9.91 53.42 6.04
CA GLN A 289 -9.17 53.73 7.27
C GLN A 289 -7.67 53.47 7.11
N GLN A 290 -7.29 52.34 6.51
CA GLN A 290 -5.88 52.03 6.24
C GLN A 290 -5.25 53.04 5.29
N TRP A 291 -5.97 53.45 4.24
CA TRP A 291 -5.48 54.44 3.28
C TRP A 291 -5.25 55.80 3.95
N ARG A 292 -6.19 56.27 4.77
CA ARG A 292 -6.06 57.53 5.52
C ARG A 292 -4.94 57.51 6.58
N SER A 293 -4.50 56.31 7.00
CA SER A 293 -3.40 56.14 7.97
C SER A 293 -2.01 56.10 7.32
N LEU A 294 -1.93 56.02 5.99
CA LEU A 294 -0.67 56.20 5.28
C LEU A 294 -0.34 57.70 5.29
N SER A 295 0.89 58.04 5.66
CA SER A 295 1.34 59.44 5.60
C SER A 295 1.13 59.98 4.18
N PRO A 296 0.55 61.18 4.02
CA PRO A 296 0.55 61.83 2.72
C PRO A 296 2.01 62.05 2.30
N GLU A 297 2.32 61.79 1.03
CA GLU A 297 3.58 62.21 0.41
C GLU A 297 3.73 63.74 0.48
#